data_AF-A0A6G0N3L4-F1
#
_entry.id   AF-A0A6G0N3L4-F1
#
_cell.length_a   1.000
_cell.length_b   1.000
_cell.length_c   1.000
_cell.angle_alpha   90.00
_cell.angle_beta   90.00
_cell.angle_gamma   90.00
#
_symmetry.space_group_name_H-M   'P 1'
#
loop_
_entity.id
_entity.type
_entity.pdbx_description
1 polymer ?
#
loop_
_entity_poly.entity_id
_entity_poly.type
_entity_poly.pdbx_seq_one_letter_code
_entity_poly.pdbx_strand_id
1 'polypeptide(L)'
;MPRFVMAFLVLLESFIVLAGGSSIEDDDPITDFQVVYPRDGGVTALPLRFKFHIDAASLDALNSRYGSMSVCVELEKVATKCSSMLRLRIIFQDLLQNDCVARAFIFDGVTRYHEMSPISFTLLSSEEFDTQIHRQREQIRVDNNFPRDLSITQWAQEQQTERSYNLPGDSLSFVNDAHSEVSKLVIGIKTAVLTNFPQRQAIRETWARRTDLPPNVKVFFLGCTPDVDSLSDSLEHQRILDAVNLERAVYGDLLTDELECDDKYTLLTEKVSAFFEWLVAEFPRTEVVMVTDDDVYVRVDQLVADLSTTTRHKGLYVGELTDTLHPASLAPIRDPTMAYYTSRQSYPLKHFPPYAGGPHYLVSMDCVQFIAKNRRRLASIGGIEDTSIALWLLAIQVHVQYSPALASLRVRVCQNDFLSFADLSPLGIRSIHENLLHGRDFCHNFDRILWGCTRSASLETIVNQVHHL
;
A
#
# COMPACT_ATOMS: atom_id res chain seq x y z
N MET A 1 27.19 -25.15 -5.66
CA MET A 1 27.15 -23.73 -6.08
C MET A 1 27.16 -23.70 -7.59
N PRO A 2 26.06 -23.25 -8.21
CA PRO A 2 26.15 -22.04 -9.02
C PRO A 2 25.05 -21.04 -8.67
N ARG A 3 25.36 -19.78 -8.98
CA ARG A 3 24.59 -18.57 -8.74
C ARG A 3 23.45 -18.44 -9.76
N PHE A 4 22.31 -17.98 -9.28
CA PHE A 4 21.16 -17.59 -10.08
C PHE A 4 21.54 -16.48 -11.08
N VAL A 5 21.23 -16.72 -12.34
CA VAL A 5 21.09 -15.70 -13.39
C VAL A 5 19.60 -15.59 -13.63
N MET A 6 18.99 -14.50 -13.16
CA MET A 6 17.69 -14.06 -13.65
C MET A 6 17.99 -13.14 -14.83
N ALA A 7 17.46 -13.50 -16.00
CA ALA A 7 17.74 -12.84 -17.26
C ALA A 7 17.16 -11.42 -17.27
N PHE A 8 18.04 -10.43 -17.10
CA PHE A 8 17.82 -9.10 -17.68
C PHE A 8 18.29 -9.15 -19.13
N LEU A 9 17.41 -8.77 -20.05
CA LEU A 9 17.79 -8.45 -21.43
C LEU A 9 18.73 -7.25 -21.37
N VAL A 10 20.03 -7.50 -21.48
CA VAL A 10 21.03 -6.49 -21.80
C VAL A 10 21.18 -6.51 -23.32
N LEU A 11 20.58 -5.53 -24.00
CA LEU A 11 20.98 -5.18 -25.37
C LEU A 11 22.30 -4.39 -25.26
N LEU A 12 23.40 -5.11 -25.35
CA LEU A 12 24.72 -4.57 -25.65
C LEU A 12 24.80 -4.41 -27.18
N GLU A 13 24.50 -3.22 -27.70
CA GLU A 13 25.05 -2.82 -28.99
C GLU A 13 26.25 -1.89 -28.75
N SER A 14 27.35 -2.29 -29.36
CA SER A 14 28.63 -1.61 -29.33
C SER A 14 28.55 -0.39 -30.23
N PHE A 15 28.73 0.82 -29.69
CA PHE A 15 28.99 2.00 -30.50
C PHE A 15 30.36 2.59 -30.21
N ILE A 16 31.03 2.84 -31.32
CA ILE A 16 32.40 3.29 -31.51
C ILE A 16 32.59 4.66 -30.88
N VAL A 17 33.66 4.81 -30.09
CA VAL A 17 34.18 6.09 -29.62
C VAL A 17 34.60 6.92 -30.83
N LEU A 18 33.85 7.97 -31.14
CA LEU A 18 34.34 9.12 -31.89
C LEU A 18 34.33 10.33 -30.97
N ALA A 19 35.52 10.77 -30.61
CA ALA A 19 35.76 12.01 -29.89
C ALA A 19 35.22 13.20 -30.69
N GLY A 20 34.38 14.02 -30.07
CA GLY A 20 33.95 15.30 -30.64
C GLY A 20 32.96 16.04 -29.76
N GLY A 21 33.39 17.17 -29.20
CA GLY A 21 32.51 18.27 -28.80
C GLY A 21 32.00 18.26 -27.37
N SER A 22 32.56 19.15 -26.55
CA SER A 22 32.09 19.51 -25.22
C SER A 22 30.69 20.17 -25.22
N SER A 23 29.75 19.62 -24.47
CA SER A 23 28.64 20.35 -23.85
C SER A 23 28.25 19.68 -22.53
N ILE A 24 28.07 20.49 -21.48
CA ILE A 24 27.96 20.10 -20.05
C ILE A 24 26.55 19.55 -19.68
N GLU A 25 25.74 19.12 -20.65
CA GLU A 25 24.37 18.61 -20.41
C GLU A 25 24.26 17.08 -20.35
N ASP A 26 25.27 16.32 -20.80
CA ASP A 26 25.21 14.84 -20.91
C ASP A 26 25.50 14.07 -19.60
N ASP A 27 25.67 14.75 -18.46
CA ASP A 27 25.98 14.13 -17.15
C ASP A 27 25.01 14.58 -16.02
N ASP A 28 23.81 15.05 -16.37
CA ASP A 28 22.77 15.29 -15.37
C ASP A 28 22.16 13.96 -14.91
N PRO A 29 22.29 13.59 -13.61
CA PRO A 29 21.71 12.35 -13.11
C PRO A 29 20.19 12.40 -13.07
N ILE A 30 19.53 13.56 -13.04
CA ILE A 30 18.07 13.66 -13.03
C ILE A 30 17.54 13.54 -14.45
N THR A 31 16.69 12.54 -14.67
CA THR A 31 16.05 12.27 -15.96
C THR A 31 14.62 12.79 -16.04
N ASP A 32 13.95 12.91 -14.89
CA ASP A 32 12.62 13.52 -14.80
C ASP A 32 12.44 14.23 -13.45
N PHE A 33 11.80 15.40 -13.46
CA PHE A 33 11.47 16.16 -12.25
C PHE A 33 10.11 16.82 -12.41
N GLN A 34 9.12 16.34 -11.64
CA GLN A 34 7.74 16.79 -11.76
C GLN A 34 7.05 16.99 -10.42
N VAL A 35 6.19 18.01 -10.33
CA VAL A 35 5.18 18.11 -9.26
C VAL A 35 4.03 17.19 -9.61
N VAL A 36 3.75 16.23 -8.73
CA VAL A 36 2.66 15.25 -8.90
C VAL A 36 1.44 15.56 -8.05
N TYR A 37 1.62 16.42 -7.04
CA TYR A 37 0.53 16.99 -6.27
C TYR A 37 0.94 18.35 -5.69
N PRO A 38 0.10 19.39 -5.78
CA PRO A 38 -1.19 19.43 -6.48
C PRO A 38 -1.06 19.19 -8.00
N ARG A 39 -2.15 18.75 -8.62
CA ARG A 39 -2.23 18.60 -10.07
C ARG A 39 -2.51 19.97 -10.71
N ASP A 40 -1.93 20.23 -11.87
CA ASP A 40 -2.28 21.41 -12.67
C ASP A 40 -3.77 21.41 -13.07
N GLY A 41 -4.44 22.53 -12.85
CA GLY A 41 -5.89 22.70 -12.93
C GLY A 41 -6.70 22.02 -11.81
N GLY A 42 -6.03 21.46 -10.80
CA GLY A 42 -6.67 20.72 -9.72
C GLY A 42 -7.21 21.58 -8.58
N VAL A 43 -7.84 20.92 -7.60
CA VAL A 43 -8.25 21.52 -6.33
C VAL A 43 -7.49 20.90 -5.16
N THR A 44 -7.29 21.67 -4.10
CA THR A 44 -6.60 21.22 -2.89
C THR A 44 -7.10 21.97 -1.66
N ALA A 45 -6.69 21.54 -0.48
CA ALA A 45 -7.03 22.16 0.80
C ALA A 45 -5.78 22.27 1.68
N LEU A 46 -5.88 23.05 2.75
CA LEU A 46 -4.83 23.14 3.76
C LEU A 46 -4.84 21.91 4.70
N PRO A 47 -3.66 21.45 5.17
CA PRO A 47 -2.33 21.93 4.81
C PRO A 47 -1.92 21.53 3.39
N LEU A 48 -1.46 22.50 2.60
CA LEU A 48 -1.02 22.30 1.22
C LEU A 48 0.33 21.60 1.23
N ARG A 49 0.37 20.36 0.73
CA ARG A 49 1.59 19.54 0.65
C ARG A 49 1.99 19.38 -0.80
N PHE A 50 3.25 19.61 -1.12
CA PHE A 50 3.78 19.28 -2.44
C PHE A 50 4.36 17.88 -2.46
N LYS A 51 4.10 17.14 -3.53
CA LYS A 51 4.71 15.86 -3.83
C LYS A 51 5.40 15.95 -5.18
N PHE A 52 6.55 15.30 -5.27
CA PHE A 52 7.41 15.32 -6.44
C PHE A 52 7.66 13.90 -6.93
N HIS A 53 7.83 13.77 -8.23
CA HIS A 53 8.43 12.61 -8.88
C HIS A 53 9.80 13.04 -9.39
N ILE A 54 10.83 12.28 -9.01
CA ILE A 54 12.22 12.50 -9.42
C ILE A 54 12.75 11.16 -9.90
N ASP A 55 12.97 11.04 -11.20
CA ASP A 55 13.73 9.91 -11.75
C ASP A 55 15.18 10.32 -11.94
N ALA A 56 16.07 9.38 -11.64
CA ALA A 56 17.50 9.58 -11.80
C ALA A 56 18.21 8.33 -12.30
N ALA A 57 19.31 8.51 -13.03
CA ALA A 57 20.13 7.43 -13.57
C ALA A 57 20.69 6.50 -12.48
N SER A 58 21.06 7.06 -11.31
CA SER A 58 21.34 6.29 -10.11
C SER A 58 21.19 7.16 -8.85
N LEU A 59 20.91 6.51 -7.73
CA LEU A 59 20.84 7.17 -6.42
C LEU A 59 22.18 7.81 -6.03
N ASP A 60 23.30 7.14 -6.30
CA ASP A 60 24.63 7.63 -5.96
C ASP A 60 24.99 8.89 -6.75
N ALA A 61 24.66 8.93 -8.04
CA ALA A 61 24.87 10.11 -8.87
C ALA A 61 23.97 11.28 -8.45
N LEU A 62 22.69 11.01 -8.16
CA LEU A 62 21.75 11.99 -7.64
C LEU A 62 22.28 12.62 -6.34
N ASN A 63 22.69 11.78 -5.38
CA ASN A 63 23.20 12.24 -4.09
C ASN A 63 24.52 12.99 -4.21
N SER A 64 25.41 12.54 -5.09
CA SER A 64 26.72 13.18 -5.30
C SER A 64 26.59 14.60 -5.86
N ARG A 65 25.63 14.84 -6.76
CA ARG A 65 25.43 16.15 -7.39
C ARG A 65 24.44 17.05 -6.65
N TYR A 66 23.29 16.51 -6.25
CA TYR A 66 22.17 17.28 -5.70
C TYR A 66 21.95 17.08 -4.19
N GLY A 67 22.72 16.19 -3.53
CA GLY A 67 22.47 15.81 -2.14
C GLY A 67 22.56 16.95 -1.12
N SER A 68 23.34 18.01 -1.40
CA SER A 68 23.42 19.22 -0.56
C SER A 68 22.46 20.34 -1.00
N MET A 69 21.74 20.16 -2.11
CA MET A 69 20.81 21.15 -2.65
C MET A 69 19.41 21.01 -2.03
N SER A 70 18.55 21.98 -2.32
CA SER A 70 17.17 21.98 -1.88
C SER A 70 16.21 21.98 -3.06
N VAL A 71 15.10 21.26 -2.94
CA VAL A 71 13.93 21.48 -3.80
C VAL A 71 13.14 22.64 -3.22
N CYS A 72 12.76 23.58 -4.06
CA CYS A 72 11.99 24.76 -3.69
C CYS A 72 10.69 24.81 -4.47
N VAL A 73 9.65 25.30 -3.81
CA VAL A 73 8.38 25.70 -4.45
C VAL A 73 8.13 27.16 -4.16
N GLU A 74 8.00 27.92 -5.23
CA GLU A 74 7.60 29.32 -5.24
C GLU A 74 6.10 29.40 -5.58
N LEU A 75 5.30 29.87 -4.62
CA LEU A 75 3.92 30.27 -4.85
C LEU A 75 3.93 31.75 -5.28
N GLU A 76 3.47 32.03 -6.50
CA GLU A 76 3.58 33.36 -7.11
C GLU A 76 2.99 34.44 -6.19
N LYS A 77 3.82 35.43 -5.84
CA LYS A 77 3.47 36.58 -4.99
C LYS A 77 3.04 36.22 -3.56
N VAL A 78 3.25 34.98 -3.12
CA VAL A 78 2.86 34.52 -1.78
C VAL A 78 4.08 34.15 -0.94
N ALA A 79 4.77 33.06 -1.27
CA ALA A 79 5.88 32.56 -0.47
C ALA A 79 6.71 31.55 -1.26
N THR A 80 7.99 31.43 -0.92
CA THR A 80 8.84 30.32 -1.36
C THR A 80 9.19 29.46 -0.16
N LYS A 81 9.05 28.13 -0.30
CA LYS A 81 9.54 27.16 0.69
C LYS A 81 10.47 26.17 0.03
N CYS A 82 11.57 25.88 0.72
CA CYS A 82 12.57 24.92 0.27
C CYS A 82 12.72 23.79 1.27
N SER A 83 13.08 22.62 0.79
CA SER A 83 13.33 21.43 1.58
C SER A 83 14.53 20.68 1.01
N SER A 84 15.28 19.98 1.86
CA SER A 84 16.46 19.22 1.42
C SER A 84 16.05 18.16 0.39
N MET A 85 16.90 17.96 -0.63
CA MET A 85 16.70 16.91 -1.66
C MET A 85 16.50 15.51 -1.06
N LEU A 86 17.11 15.24 0.09
CA LEU A 86 17.06 13.95 0.80
C LEU A 86 15.87 13.81 1.76
N ARG A 87 15.11 14.89 1.98
CA ARG A 87 13.93 14.94 2.87
C ARG A 87 12.91 15.92 2.31
N LEU A 88 12.26 15.55 1.22
CA LEU A 88 11.32 16.43 0.52
C LEU A 88 10.05 16.65 1.32
N ARG A 89 10.04 17.75 2.07
CA ARG A 89 8.89 18.19 2.86
C ARG A 89 8.62 19.67 2.63
N ILE A 90 7.69 19.96 1.73
CA ILE A 90 7.23 21.31 1.45
C ILE A 90 5.73 21.37 1.78
N ILE A 91 5.43 22.04 2.90
CA ILE A 91 4.08 22.16 3.45
C ILE A 91 3.78 23.63 3.75
N PHE A 92 2.66 24.13 3.24
CA PHE A 92 2.11 25.44 3.58
C PHE A 92 0.89 25.24 4.48
N GLN A 93 0.90 25.89 5.65
CA GLN A 93 -0.13 25.74 6.68
C GLN A 93 -1.17 26.86 6.59
N ASP A 94 -0.71 28.08 6.32
CA ASP A 94 -1.54 29.28 6.33
C ASP A 94 -1.46 29.95 4.96
N LEU A 95 -2.51 29.77 4.16
CA LEU A 95 -2.69 30.43 2.87
C LEU A 95 -4.13 30.94 2.76
N LEU A 96 -4.31 32.05 2.04
CA LEU A 96 -5.65 32.54 1.70
C LEU A 96 -6.26 31.62 0.63
N GLN A 97 -7.56 31.33 0.75
CA GLN A 97 -8.29 30.57 -0.26
C GLN A 97 -8.37 31.40 -1.56
N ASN A 98 -7.76 30.89 -2.61
CA ASN A 98 -7.74 31.48 -3.95
C ASN A 98 -7.11 30.51 -4.97
N ASP A 99 -7.12 30.93 -6.23
CA ASP A 99 -6.29 30.32 -7.26
C ASP A 99 -4.82 30.63 -6.98
N CYS A 100 -4.03 29.57 -6.90
CA CYS A 100 -2.59 29.58 -6.66
C CYS A 100 -1.86 29.18 -7.94
N VAL A 101 -0.72 29.83 -8.19
CA VAL A 101 0.24 29.43 -9.22
C VAL A 101 1.54 29.06 -8.52
N ALA A 102 2.05 27.86 -8.78
CA ALA A 102 3.25 27.34 -8.16
C ALA A 102 4.31 26.96 -9.20
N ARG A 103 5.58 27.19 -8.85
CA ARG A 103 6.72 26.75 -9.64
C ARG A 103 7.72 26.00 -8.77
N ALA A 104 8.14 24.83 -9.22
CA ALA A 104 9.15 24.03 -8.55
C ALA A 104 10.51 24.13 -9.27
N PHE A 105 11.60 24.11 -8.49
CA PHE A 105 12.97 24.10 -8.99
C PHE A 105 13.91 23.52 -7.93
N ILE A 106 15.10 23.09 -8.37
CA ILE A 106 16.20 22.70 -7.49
C ILE A 106 17.14 23.90 -7.31
N PHE A 107 17.63 24.12 -6.09
CA PHE A 107 18.37 25.33 -5.73
C PHE A 107 19.60 25.00 -4.88
N ASP A 108 20.75 25.54 -5.29
CA ASP A 108 22.03 25.42 -4.56
C ASP A 108 22.33 26.62 -3.64
N GLY A 109 21.45 27.63 -3.62
CA GLY A 109 21.67 28.89 -2.92
C GLY A 109 21.95 30.08 -3.85
N VAL A 110 22.29 29.82 -5.12
CA VAL A 110 22.64 30.83 -6.13
C VAL A 110 21.89 30.59 -7.44
N THR A 111 21.89 29.36 -7.93
CA THR A 111 21.37 28.98 -9.25
C THR A 111 20.16 28.06 -9.12
N ARG A 112 19.14 28.31 -9.95
CA ARG A 112 17.97 27.43 -10.13
C ARG A 112 18.26 26.41 -11.22
N TYR A 113 18.06 25.13 -10.91
CA TYR A 113 18.16 23.99 -11.83
C TYR A 113 16.79 23.33 -11.97
N HIS A 114 16.54 22.65 -13.09
CA HIS A 114 15.29 21.90 -13.33
C HIS A 114 14.04 22.74 -13.01
N GLU A 115 14.02 24.00 -13.45
CA GLU A 115 12.89 24.90 -13.21
C GLU A 115 11.70 24.48 -14.06
N MET A 116 10.63 24.08 -13.39
CA MET A 116 9.43 23.58 -14.04
C MET A 116 8.57 24.70 -14.63
N SER A 117 7.72 24.33 -15.59
CA SER A 117 6.60 25.19 -15.98
C SER A 117 5.66 25.42 -14.79
N PRO A 118 5.07 26.62 -14.64
CA PRO A 118 4.12 26.90 -13.57
C PRO A 118 2.90 25.97 -13.66
N ILE A 119 2.42 25.50 -12.50
CA ILE A 119 1.14 24.80 -12.36
C ILE A 119 0.14 25.72 -11.64
N SER A 120 -1.12 25.64 -12.02
CA SER A 120 -2.22 26.38 -11.38
C SER A 120 -3.15 25.42 -10.63
N PHE A 121 -3.65 25.81 -9.47
CA PHE A 121 -4.65 25.03 -8.72
C PHE A 121 -5.45 25.92 -7.79
N THR A 122 -6.63 25.48 -7.37
CA THR A 122 -7.50 26.23 -6.45
C THR A 122 -7.41 25.69 -5.03
N LEU A 123 -7.19 26.58 -4.06
CA LEU A 123 -7.22 26.26 -2.63
C LEU A 123 -8.62 26.50 -2.06
N LEU A 124 -9.27 25.42 -1.62
CA LEU A 124 -10.61 25.43 -1.02
C LEU A 124 -10.53 25.34 0.51
N SER A 125 -11.64 25.65 1.20
CA SER A 125 -11.81 25.21 2.59
C SER A 125 -11.84 23.69 2.68
N SER A 126 -11.53 23.14 3.86
CA SER A 126 -11.58 21.68 4.08
C SER A 126 -12.99 21.12 3.80
N GLU A 127 -14.05 21.82 4.21
CA GLU A 127 -15.44 21.39 3.97
C GLU A 127 -15.81 21.41 2.48
N GLU A 128 -15.44 22.46 1.74
CA GLU A 128 -15.69 22.55 0.29
C GLU A 128 -14.90 21.50 -0.48
N PHE A 129 -13.64 21.28 -0.09
CA PHE A 129 -12.79 20.25 -0.67
C PHE A 129 -13.40 18.86 -0.46
N ASP A 130 -13.74 18.50 0.78
CA ASP A 130 -14.34 17.20 1.10
C ASP A 130 -15.65 16.99 0.36
N THR A 131 -16.50 18.02 0.31
CA THR A 131 -17.78 17.98 -0.43
C THR A 131 -17.55 17.78 -1.93
N GLN A 132 -16.57 18.47 -2.51
CA GLN A 132 -16.25 18.35 -3.93
C GLN A 132 -15.66 16.98 -4.26
N ILE A 133 -14.71 16.48 -3.47
CA ILE A 133 -14.12 15.14 -3.65
C ILE A 133 -15.19 14.07 -3.49
N HIS A 134 -16.05 14.16 -2.49
CA HIS A 134 -17.17 13.23 -2.32
C HIS A 134 -18.11 13.24 -3.54
N ARG A 135 -18.48 14.43 -4.04
CA ARG A 135 -19.33 14.54 -5.24
C ARG A 135 -18.68 13.92 -6.47
N GLN A 136 -17.38 14.16 -6.69
CA GLN A 136 -16.64 13.58 -7.81
C GLN A 136 -16.54 12.05 -7.70
N ARG A 137 -16.26 11.52 -6.51
CA ARG A 137 -16.24 10.08 -6.26
C ARG A 137 -17.60 9.42 -6.53
N GLU A 138 -18.68 10.03 -6.05
CA GLU A 138 -20.03 9.53 -6.32
C GLU A 138 -20.40 9.59 -7.80
N GLN A 139 -19.98 10.64 -8.51
CA GLN A 139 -20.19 10.73 -9.96
C GLN A 139 -19.47 9.59 -10.68
N ILE A 140 -18.18 9.35 -10.39
CA ILE A 140 -17.42 8.24 -10.97
C ILE A 140 -18.07 6.89 -10.63
N ARG A 141 -18.51 6.71 -9.38
CA ARG A 141 -19.21 5.49 -8.94
C ARG A 141 -20.47 5.24 -9.77
N VAL A 142 -21.29 6.27 -9.99
CA VAL A 142 -22.52 6.17 -10.79
C VAL A 142 -22.19 5.92 -12.27
N ASP A 143 -21.26 6.66 -12.84
CA ASP A 143 -20.90 6.58 -14.26
C ASP A 143 -20.33 5.21 -14.65
N ASN A 144 -19.61 4.56 -13.72
CA ASN A 144 -19.06 3.21 -13.91
C ASN A 144 -19.96 2.11 -13.31
N ASN A 145 -21.16 2.46 -12.83
CA ASN A 145 -22.11 1.53 -12.23
C ASN A 145 -21.51 0.68 -11.09
N PHE A 146 -20.63 1.27 -10.28
CA PHE A 146 -20.05 0.62 -9.11
C PHE A 146 -21.06 0.56 -7.94
N PRO A 147 -21.04 -0.52 -7.14
CA PRO A 147 -21.90 -0.64 -5.96
C PRO A 147 -21.56 0.41 -4.91
N ARG A 148 -22.53 0.68 -4.03
CA ARG A 148 -22.33 1.61 -2.90
C ARG A 148 -21.44 0.99 -1.85
N ASP A 149 -20.59 1.81 -1.25
CA ASP A 149 -19.79 1.42 -0.09
C ASP A 149 -20.68 1.41 1.15
N LEU A 150 -21.07 0.21 1.60
CA LEU A 150 -21.93 -0.01 2.77
C LEU A 150 -21.08 -0.34 4.00
N SER A 151 -21.54 0.06 5.19
CA SER A 151 -21.03 -0.54 6.43
C SER A 151 -21.44 -2.03 6.50
N ILE A 152 -20.73 -2.82 7.31
CA ILE A 152 -21.08 -4.22 7.52
C ILE A 152 -22.53 -4.40 8.04
N THR A 153 -23.00 -3.47 8.88
CA THR A 153 -24.35 -3.49 9.43
C THR A 153 -25.41 -3.13 8.39
N GLN A 154 -25.15 -2.15 7.53
CA GLN A 154 -26.03 -1.79 6.41
C GLN A 154 -26.15 -2.96 5.43
N TRP A 155 -25.02 -3.57 5.05
CA TRP A 155 -25.00 -4.75 4.19
C TRP A 155 -25.79 -5.91 4.80
N ALA A 156 -25.57 -6.22 6.09
CA ALA A 156 -26.29 -7.30 6.76
C ALA A 156 -27.81 -7.07 6.78
N GLN A 157 -28.24 -5.82 6.96
CA GLN A 157 -29.65 -5.45 6.91
C GLN A 157 -30.25 -5.65 5.50
N GLU A 158 -29.51 -5.29 4.44
CA GLU A 158 -29.94 -5.53 3.06
C GLU A 158 -30.08 -7.05 2.78
N GLN A 159 -29.10 -7.85 3.20
CA GLN A 159 -29.14 -9.31 3.05
C GLN A 159 -30.32 -9.97 3.78
N GLN A 160 -30.65 -9.52 4.98
CA GLN A 160 -31.80 -10.01 5.73
C GLN A 160 -33.12 -9.65 5.04
N THR A 161 -33.19 -8.45 4.45
CA THR A 161 -34.35 -7.99 3.70
C THR A 161 -34.57 -8.86 2.46
N GLU A 162 -33.52 -9.10 1.67
CA GLU A 162 -33.55 -9.94 0.48
C GLU A 162 -33.94 -11.40 0.80
N ARG A 163 -33.42 -11.97 1.89
CA ARG A 163 -33.79 -13.31 2.38
C ARG A 163 -35.24 -13.39 2.88
N SER A 164 -35.80 -12.30 3.38
CA SER A 164 -37.21 -12.25 3.79
C SER A 164 -38.17 -12.29 2.58
N TYR A 165 -37.73 -11.78 1.42
CA TYR A 165 -38.49 -11.83 0.16
C TYR A 165 -38.31 -13.14 -0.61
N ASN A 166 -37.17 -13.82 -0.45
CA ASN A 166 -36.92 -15.13 -1.05
C ASN A 166 -37.26 -16.23 -0.04
N LEU A 167 -38.45 -16.85 -0.20
CA LEU A 167 -38.91 -18.02 0.58
C LEU A 167 -37.78 -19.04 0.80
N PRO A 168 -37.68 -19.68 1.98
CA PRO A 168 -36.50 -20.45 2.38
C PRO A 168 -36.36 -21.71 1.51
N GLY A 169 -35.44 -21.65 0.57
CA GLY A 169 -35.25 -22.71 -0.41
C GLY A 169 -33.99 -22.53 -1.25
N ASP A 170 -32.87 -22.18 -0.64
CA ASP A 170 -31.60 -22.72 -1.12
C ASP A 170 -30.56 -22.68 0.00
N SER A 171 -30.16 -23.87 0.42
CA SER A 171 -29.05 -24.06 1.32
C SER A 171 -27.78 -23.73 0.55
N LEU A 172 -27.00 -22.74 1.01
CA LEU A 172 -25.64 -22.52 0.53
C LEU A 172 -24.89 -23.84 0.68
N SER A 173 -24.67 -24.52 -0.44
CA SER A 173 -23.86 -25.72 -0.49
C SER A 173 -22.42 -25.25 -0.29
N PHE A 174 -21.91 -25.50 0.91
CA PHE A 174 -20.50 -25.38 1.22
C PHE A 174 -19.76 -26.35 0.30
N VAL A 175 -19.14 -25.80 -0.74
CA VAL A 175 -18.11 -26.52 -1.47
C VAL A 175 -16.94 -26.62 -0.50
N ASN A 176 -16.89 -27.74 0.23
CA ASN A 176 -15.67 -28.25 0.83
C ASN A 176 -14.72 -28.55 -0.32
N ASP A 177 -14.03 -27.51 -0.78
CA ASP A 177 -12.98 -27.64 -1.77
C ASP A 177 -11.86 -28.40 -1.07
N ALA A 178 -11.63 -29.63 -1.53
CA ALA A 178 -10.86 -30.64 -0.86
C ALA A 178 -9.47 -30.13 -0.45
N HIS A 179 -9.02 -30.52 0.75
CA HIS A 179 -7.67 -30.31 1.33
C HIS A 179 -6.51 -30.97 0.53
N SER A 180 -6.63 -31.09 -0.79
CA SER A 180 -5.80 -31.98 -1.63
C SER A 180 -5.07 -31.29 -2.77
N GLU A 181 -5.39 -30.04 -3.14
CA GLU A 181 -4.62 -29.33 -4.18
C GLU A 181 -3.43 -28.55 -3.61
N VAL A 182 -2.31 -28.60 -4.35
CA VAL A 182 -1.12 -27.81 -4.04
C VAL A 182 -1.41 -26.36 -4.43
N SER A 183 -1.63 -25.49 -3.44
CA SER A 183 -1.74 -24.05 -3.69
C SER A 183 -0.40 -23.51 -4.15
N LYS A 184 -0.39 -22.69 -5.20
CA LYS A 184 0.80 -21.98 -5.64
C LYS A 184 0.98 -20.69 -4.86
N LEU A 185 -0.12 -19.99 -4.64
CA LEU A 185 -0.15 -18.71 -3.95
C LEU A 185 -1.28 -18.70 -2.92
N VAL A 186 -0.98 -18.29 -1.71
CA VAL A 186 -1.99 -17.91 -0.72
C VAL A 186 -1.81 -16.43 -0.39
N ILE A 187 -2.87 -15.63 -0.47
CA ILE A 187 -2.86 -14.19 -0.19
C ILE A 187 -3.61 -13.95 1.13
N GLY A 188 -2.91 -13.45 2.13
CA GLY A 188 -3.48 -12.97 3.39
C GLY A 188 -3.63 -11.45 3.38
N ILE A 189 -4.86 -10.97 3.51
CA ILE A 189 -5.20 -9.53 3.46
C ILE A 189 -5.47 -9.04 4.88
N LYS A 190 -4.59 -8.22 5.43
CA LYS A 190 -4.78 -7.53 6.70
C LYS A 190 -5.96 -6.56 6.56
N THR A 191 -6.95 -6.68 7.44
CA THR A 191 -8.15 -5.84 7.41
C THR A 191 -8.61 -5.52 8.83
N ALA A 192 -9.25 -4.35 9.01
CA ALA A 192 -10.03 -4.05 10.20
C ALA A 192 -11.48 -4.54 9.99
N VAL A 193 -11.92 -5.49 10.81
CA VAL A 193 -13.20 -6.20 10.63
C VAL A 193 -14.37 -5.22 10.61
N LEU A 194 -14.38 -4.26 11.54
CA LEU A 194 -15.51 -3.37 11.76
C LEU A 194 -15.60 -2.22 10.74
N THR A 195 -14.47 -1.63 10.37
CA THR A 195 -14.47 -0.39 9.57
C THR A 195 -14.23 -0.63 8.08
N ASN A 196 -13.56 -1.71 7.71
CA ASN A 196 -13.06 -1.88 6.34
C ASN A 196 -13.88 -2.87 5.50
N PHE A 197 -15.16 -3.05 5.84
CA PHE A 197 -16.07 -3.86 5.02
C PHE A 197 -16.14 -3.37 3.55
N PRO A 198 -16.22 -2.05 3.24
CA PRO A 198 -16.18 -1.56 1.86
C PRO A 198 -14.94 -2.00 1.07
N GLN A 199 -13.77 -1.98 1.71
CA GLN A 199 -12.50 -2.44 1.10
C GLN A 199 -12.57 -3.93 0.78
N ARG A 200 -13.03 -4.75 1.72
CA ARG A 200 -13.21 -6.20 1.50
C ARG A 200 -14.17 -6.46 0.34
N GLN A 201 -15.28 -5.74 0.24
CA GLN A 201 -16.21 -5.88 -0.88
C GLN A 201 -15.58 -5.46 -2.21
N ALA A 202 -14.89 -4.32 -2.27
CA ALA A 202 -14.20 -3.90 -3.49
C ALA A 202 -13.18 -4.95 -3.95
N ILE A 203 -12.44 -5.58 -3.03
CA ILE A 203 -11.50 -6.67 -3.36
C ILE A 203 -12.23 -7.92 -3.88
N ARG A 204 -13.32 -8.35 -3.22
CA ARG A 204 -14.13 -9.52 -3.63
C ARG A 204 -14.82 -9.31 -4.99
N GLU A 205 -15.20 -8.08 -5.31
CA GLU A 205 -15.83 -7.70 -6.56
C GLU A 205 -14.84 -7.59 -7.72
N THR A 206 -13.53 -7.49 -7.41
CA THR A 206 -12.46 -7.21 -8.38
C THR A 206 -11.43 -8.34 -8.42
N TRP A 207 -10.18 -8.06 -8.02
CA TRP A 207 -9.04 -8.94 -8.23
C TRP A 207 -9.06 -10.22 -7.39
N ALA A 208 -9.89 -10.30 -6.34
CA ALA A 208 -10.10 -11.51 -5.55
C ALA A 208 -11.46 -12.18 -5.82
N ARG A 209 -12.10 -11.88 -6.95
CA ARG A 209 -13.36 -12.52 -7.34
C ARG A 209 -13.16 -14.02 -7.51
N ARG A 210 -13.87 -14.82 -6.70
CA ARG A 210 -13.66 -16.28 -6.61
C ARG A 210 -13.75 -17.03 -7.92
N THR A 211 -14.63 -16.58 -8.82
CA THR A 211 -14.84 -17.19 -10.14
C THR A 211 -13.68 -16.95 -11.11
N ASP A 212 -12.84 -15.96 -10.83
CA ASP A 212 -11.79 -15.47 -11.72
C ASP A 212 -10.39 -15.83 -11.21
N LEU A 213 -10.28 -16.20 -9.93
CA LEU A 213 -9.03 -16.65 -9.34
C LEU A 213 -8.59 -17.98 -9.95
N PRO A 214 -7.28 -18.14 -10.28
CA PRO A 214 -6.75 -19.44 -10.67
C PRO A 214 -6.99 -20.48 -9.55
N PRO A 215 -7.27 -21.76 -9.87
CA PRO A 215 -7.63 -22.78 -8.87
C PRO A 215 -6.60 -22.97 -7.73
N ASN A 216 -5.33 -22.76 -8.06
CA ASN A 216 -4.19 -22.88 -7.14
C ASN A 216 -3.89 -21.57 -6.37
N VAL A 217 -4.79 -20.58 -6.41
CA VAL A 217 -4.71 -19.35 -5.62
C VAL A 217 -5.82 -19.35 -4.58
N LYS A 218 -5.47 -19.05 -3.32
CA LYS A 218 -6.43 -18.85 -2.24
C LYS A 218 -6.24 -17.47 -1.63
N VAL A 219 -7.34 -16.80 -1.28
CA VAL A 219 -7.33 -15.43 -0.73
C VAL A 219 -8.15 -15.41 0.56
N PHE A 220 -7.59 -14.84 1.62
CA PHE A 220 -8.22 -14.76 2.94
C PHE A 220 -8.05 -13.38 3.55
N PHE A 221 -9.10 -12.88 4.20
CA PHE A 221 -9.08 -11.67 5.01
C PHE A 221 -8.72 -12.01 6.46
N LEU A 222 -7.71 -11.32 7.01
CA LEU A 222 -7.19 -11.53 8.36
C LEU A 222 -7.90 -10.60 9.32
N GLY A 223 -9.03 -11.05 9.85
CA GLY A 223 -9.89 -10.29 10.74
C GLY A 223 -9.39 -10.25 12.18
N CYS A 224 -9.00 -11.41 12.75
CA CYS A 224 -8.85 -11.60 14.21
C CYS A 224 -10.18 -11.32 14.96
N THR A 225 -10.15 -11.40 16.30
CA THR A 225 -11.32 -11.08 17.14
C THR A 225 -11.57 -9.57 17.17
N PRO A 226 -12.75 -9.06 16.72
CA PRO A 226 -13.02 -7.62 16.71
C PRO A 226 -13.16 -7.03 18.12
N ASP A 227 -12.62 -5.83 18.35
CA ASP A 227 -12.78 -5.10 19.63
C ASP A 227 -14.12 -4.35 19.66
N VAL A 228 -15.15 -5.06 20.09
CA VAL A 228 -16.52 -4.58 20.24
C VAL A 228 -16.84 -4.05 21.64
N ASP A 229 -15.96 -4.29 22.62
CA ASP A 229 -16.11 -3.82 24.01
C ASP A 229 -15.94 -2.30 24.12
N SER A 230 -15.30 -1.68 23.12
CA SER A 230 -15.22 -0.22 22.98
C SER A 230 -16.57 0.46 22.67
N LEU A 231 -17.59 -0.31 22.30
CA LEU A 231 -18.93 0.20 21.95
C LEU A 231 -19.82 0.29 23.21
N SER A 232 -20.51 1.42 23.37
CA SER A 232 -21.30 1.69 24.58
C SER A 232 -22.69 1.03 24.62
N ASP A 233 -23.22 0.60 23.47
CA ASP A 233 -24.58 0.05 23.33
C ASP A 233 -24.54 -1.47 23.07
N SER A 234 -25.14 -2.25 23.98
CA SER A 234 -25.19 -3.71 23.88
C SER A 234 -26.00 -4.21 22.68
N LEU A 235 -26.99 -3.44 22.21
CA LEU A 235 -27.76 -3.80 21.02
C LEU A 235 -26.95 -3.57 19.74
N GLU A 236 -26.20 -2.47 19.67
CA GLU A 236 -25.29 -2.18 18.56
C GLU A 236 -24.17 -3.23 18.49
N HIS A 237 -23.60 -3.61 19.63
CA HIS A 237 -22.63 -4.68 19.75
C HIS A 237 -23.17 -5.98 19.14
N GLN A 238 -24.35 -6.45 19.56
CA GLN A 238 -24.92 -7.69 19.03
C GLN A 238 -25.15 -7.61 17.51
N ARG A 239 -25.67 -6.48 17.02
CA ARG A 239 -25.90 -6.26 15.58
C ARG A 239 -24.63 -6.35 14.76
N ILE A 240 -23.52 -5.81 15.27
CA ILE A 240 -22.23 -5.86 14.61
C ILE A 240 -21.70 -7.30 14.59
N LEU A 241 -21.75 -8.02 15.72
CA LEU A 241 -21.33 -9.42 15.76
C LEU A 241 -22.15 -10.31 14.83
N ASP A 242 -23.47 -10.13 14.79
CA ASP A 242 -24.36 -10.85 13.87
C ASP A 242 -24.00 -10.54 12.41
N ALA A 243 -23.66 -9.29 12.10
CA ALA A 243 -23.23 -8.88 10.77
C ALA A 243 -21.87 -9.49 10.37
N VAL A 244 -20.90 -9.55 11.30
CA VAL A 244 -19.61 -10.24 11.09
C VAL A 244 -19.80 -11.73 10.86
N ASN A 245 -20.63 -12.39 11.68
CA ASN A 245 -20.94 -13.80 11.51
C ASN A 245 -21.66 -14.08 10.19
N LEU A 246 -22.55 -13.18 9.78
CA LEU A 246 -23.20 -13.27 8.47
C LEU A 246 -22.19 -13.12 7.33
N GLU A 247 -21.24 -12.18 7.41
CA GLU A 247 -20.16 -12.04 6.42
C GLU A 247 -19.33 -13.32 6.32
N ARG A 248 -18.91 -13.87 7.47
CA ARG A 248 -18.17 -15.15 7.53
C ARG A 248 -18.97 -16.28 6.90
N ALA A 249 -20.27 -16.37 7.17
CA ALA A 249 -21.11 -17.43 6.61
C ALA A 249 -21.38 -17.28 5.10
N VAL A 250 -21.52 -16.04 4.61
CA VAL A 250 -21.79 -15.76 3.19
C VAL A 250 -20.55 -15.97 2.34
N TYR A 251 -19.42 -15.43 2.78
CA TYR A 251 -18.19 -15.51 2.01
C TYR A 251 -17.35 -16.69 2.48
N GLY A 252 -16.97 -16.80 3.75
CA GLY A 252 -16.09 -17.89 4.23
C GLY A 252 -14.62 -17.67 3.87
N ASP A 253 -14.24 -16.42 3.58
CA ASP A 253 -12.86 -15.97 3.40
C ASP A 253 -12.37 -15.07 4.54
N LEU A 254 -13.23 -14.73 5.51
CA LEU A 254 -12.89 -13.89 6.65
C LEU A 254 -12.50 -14.75 7.86
N LEU A 255 -11.21 -14.74 8.20
CA LEU A 255 -10.65 -15.47 9.34
C LEU A 255 -10.75 -14.59 10.59
N THR A 256 -11.54 -15.04 11.57
CA THR A 256 -11.61 -14.41 12.90
C THR A 256 -11.18 -15.42 13.93
N ASP A 257 -12.03 -16.39 14.24
CA ASP A 257 -11.84 -17.34 15.34
C ASP A 257 -10.70 -18.33 15.05
N GLU A 258 -10.37 -18.49 13.77
CA GLU A 258 -9.25 -19.29 13.28
C GLU A 258 -7.90 -18.67 13.64
N LEU A 259 -7.86 -17.35 13.91
CA LEU A 259 -6.66 -16.61 14.27
C LEU A 259 -6.69 -16.23 15.75
N GLU A 260 -5.79 -16.80 16.55
CA GLU A 260 -5.62 -16.44 17.97
C GLU A 260 -4.96 -15.04 18.11
N CYS A 261 -5.75 -13.99 17.89
CA CYS A 261 -5.36 -12.59 17.97
C CYS A 261 -6.59 -11.68 18.15
N ASP A 262 -6.31 -10.43 18.57
CA ASP A 262 -7.28 -9.34 18.60
C ASP A 262 -7.08 -8.40 17.41
N ASP A 263 -8.18 -7.86 16.88
CA ASP A 263 -8.18 -6.92 15.77
C ASP A 263 -7.77 -5.52 16.24
N LYS A 264 -6.46 -5.34 16.44
CA LYS A 264 -5.87 -4.06 16.83
C LYS A 264 -4.68 -3.75 15.94
N TYR A 265 -4.57 -2.50 15.54
CA TYR A 265 -3.44 -2.03 14.73
C TYR A 265 -2.09 -2.29 15.41
N THR A 266 -2.01 -2.12 16.72
CA THR A 266 -0.79 -2.39 17.51
C THR A 266 -0.43 -3.88 17.60
N LEU A 267 -1.32 -4.77 17.17
CA LEU A 267 -1.16 -6.23 17.19
C LEU A 267 -1.05 -6.83 15.78
N LEU A 268 -0.73 -6.03 14.75
CA LEU A 268 -0.55 -6.52 13.38
C LEU A 268 0.49 -7.65 13.28
N THR A 269 1.57 -7.59 14.08
CA THR A 269 2.57 -8.67 14.11
C THR A 269 1.99 -9.99 14.63
N GLU A 270 1.09 -9.94 15.62
CA GLU A 270 0.39 -11.12 16.12
C GLU A 270 -0.61 -11.65 15.09
N LYS A 271 -1.35 -10.75 14.42
CA LYS A 271 -2.28 -11.09 13.33
C LYS A 271 -1.59 -11.87 12.21
N VAL A 272 -0.47 -11.37 11.70
CA VAL A 272 0.28 -12.03 10.61
C VAL A 272 0.92 -13.33 11.06
N SER A 273 1.51 -13.38 12.26
CA SER A 273 2.11 -14.63 12.76
C SER A 273 1.07 -15.71 13.08
N ALA A 274 -0.12 -15.34 13.56
CA ALA A 274 -1.27 -16.24 13.70
C ALA A 274 -1.72 -16.80 12.35
N PHE A 275 -1.80 -15.93 11.33
CA PHE A 275 -2.10 -16.35 9.97
C PHE A 275 -1.08 -17.35 9.42
N PHE A 276 0.22 -17.12 9.66
CA PHE A 276 1.26 -18.08 9.26
C PHE A 276 1.14 -19.42 9.97
N GLU A 277 0.80 -19.43 11.26
CA GLU A 277 0.55 -20.67 12.01
C GLU A 277 -0.63 -21.45 11.44
N TRP A 278 -1.76 -20.78 11.19
CA TRP A 278 -2.94 -21.36 10.55
C TRP A 278 -2.65 -21.87 9.13
N LEU A 279 -1.95 -21.06 8.31
CA LEU A 279 -1.63 -21.40 6.92
C LEU A 279 -0.75 -22.65 6.83
N VAL A 280 0.21 -22.82 7.75
CA VAL A 280 1.05 -24.03 7.79
C VAL A 280 0.25 -25.28 8.10
N ALA A 281 -0.83 -25.17 8.88
CA ALA A 281 -1.72 -26.30 9.16
C ALA A 281 -2.63 -26.61 7.95
N GLU A 282 -3.24 -25.58 7.36
CA GLU A 282 -4.27 -25.76 6.31
C GLU A 282 -3.70 -25.93 4.90
N PHE A 283 -2.63 -25.21 4.57
CA PHE A 283 -2.01 -25.18 3.25
C PHE A 283 -0.49 -25.48 3.29
N PRO A 284 -0.06 -26.64 3.84
CA PRO A 284 1.36 -26.94 4.09
C PRO A 284 2.22 -27.03 2.82
N ARG A 285 1.59 -27.21 1.64
CA ARG A 285 2.25 -27.36 0.34
C ARG A 285 2.26 -26.08 -0.50
N THR A 286 1.87 -24.95 0.08
CA THR A 286 1.94 -23.64 -0.60
C THR A 286 3.37 -23.36 -1.08
N GLU A 287 3.55 -22.74 -2.24
CA GLU A 287 4.89 -22.30 -2.68
C GLU A 287 5.24 -20.92 -2.12
N VAL A 288 4.36 -19.95 -2.33
CA VAL A 288 4.56 -18.54 -1.93
C VAL A 288 3.31 -18.03 -1.22
N VAL A 289 3.53 -17.20 -0.20
CA VAL A 289 2.50 -16.48 0.51
C VAL A 289 2.68 -14.99 0.24
N MET A 290 1.60 -14.32 -0.17
CA MET A 290 1.53 -12.87 -0.20
C MET A 290 0.82 -12.39 1.05
N VAL A 291 1.37 -11.37 1.70
CA VAL A 291 0.66 -10.63 2.74
C VAL A 291 0.47 -9.22 2.22
N THR A 292 -0.75 -8.68 2.34
CA THR A 292 -1.10 -7.35 1.84
C THR A 292 -2.08 -6.64 2.77
N ASP A 293 -2.17 -5.32 2.69
CA ASP A 293 -3.25 -4.53 3.31
C ASP A 293 -4.53 -4.61 2.45
N ASP A 294 -5.67 -4.19 3.01
CA ASP A 294 -6.98 -4.19 2.33
C ASP A 294 -7.24 -2.95 1.45
N ASP A 295 -6.27 -2.05 1.36
CA ASP A 295 -6.27 -0.88 0.47
C ASP A 295 -5.33 -1.09 -0.75
N VAL A 296 -5.26 -2.33 -1.23
CA VAL A 296 -4.33 -2.76 -2.29
C VAL A 296 -5.06 -3.39 -3.48
N TYR A 297 -4.59 -3.07 -4.68
CA TYR A 297 -4.94 -3.76 -5.91
C TYR A 297 -3.81 -4.68 -6.35
N VAL A 298 -4.11 -5.95 -6.68
CA VAL A 298 -3.11 -6.95 -7.11
C VAL A 298 -3.49 -7.54 -8.47
N ARG A 299 -2.57 -7.56 -9.43
CA ARG A 299 -2.72 -8.33 -10.69
C ARG A 299 -2.35 -9.79 -10.45
N VAL A 300 -3.29 -10.54 -9.86
CA VAL A 300 -3.07 -11.93 -9.40
C VAL A 300 -2.66 -12.85 -10.54
N ASP A 301 -3.24 -12.70 -11.71
CA ASP A 301 -2.92 -13.44 -12.93
C ASP A 301 -1.44 -13.27 -13.34
N GLN A 302 -0.97 -12.02 -13.41
CA GLN A 302 0.43 -11.71 -13.72
C GLN A 302 1.36 -12.23 -12.61
N LEU A 303 0.98 -12.09 -11.34
CA LEU A 303 1.79 -12.57 -10.22
C LEU A 303 1.98 -14.10 -10.29
N VAL A 304 0.91 -14.84 -10.58
CA VAL A 304 0.98 -16.30 -10.75
C VAL A 304 1.80 -16.70 -11.97
N ALA A 305 1.70 -15.95 -13.08
CA ALA A 305 2.52 -16.17 -14.26
C ALA A 305 4.01 -15.97 -13.94
N ASP A 306 4.37 -14.89 -13.25
CA ASP A 306 5.74 -14.60 -12.82
C ASP A 306 6.28 -15.68 -11.89
N LEU A 307 5.49 -16.11 -10.90
CA LEU A 307 5.84 -17.21 -9.99
C LEU A 307 6.00 -18.56 -10.72
N SER A 308 5.42 -18.71 -11.90
CA SER A 308 5.52 -19.95 -12.71
C SER A 308 6.78 -20.04 -13.56
N THR A 309 7.49 -18.93 -13.75
CA THR A 309 8.78 -18.92 -14.47
C THR A 309 9.94 -19.48 -13.63
N THR A 310 9.76 -19.58 -12.31
CA THR A 310 10.81 -19.99 -11.37
C THR A 310 10.51 -21.37 -10.78
N THR A 311 11.47 -22.29 -10.84
CA THR A 311 11.28 -23.69 -10.43
C THR A 311 11.37 -23.93 -8.91
N ARG A 312 11.81 -22.95 -8.12
CA ARG A 312 11.92 -23.08 -6.66
C ARG A 312 11.94 -21.73 -5.95
N HIS A 313 10.92 -21.50 -5.12
CA HIS A 313 10.81 -20.33 -4.24
C HIS A 313 11.28 -20.70 -2.83
N LYS A 314 12.60 -20.68 -2.58
CA LYS A 314 13.16 -20.88 -1.23
C LYS A 314 13.91 -19.65 -0.76
N GLY A 315 13.73 -19.29 0.51
CA GLY A 315 14.30 -18.06 1.06
C GLY A 315 13.87 -16.80 0.30
N LEU A 316 12.64 -16.81 -0.24
CA LEU A 316 12.07 -15.67 -0.95
C LEU A 316 11.50 -14.70 0.08
N TYR A 317 11.91 -13.44 -0.01
CA TYR A 317 11.29 -12.32 0.69
C TYR A 317 11.37 -11.11 -0.24
N VAL A 318 10.24 -10.72 -0.85
CA VAL A 318 10.17 -9.67 -1.87
C VAL A 318 9.15 -8.61 -1.44
N GLY A 319 9.45 -7.33 -1.63
CA GLY A 319 8.49 -6.27 -1.33
C GLY A 319 8.82 -4.91 -1.92
N GLU A 320 7.94 -3.95 -1.67
CA GLU A 320 8.23 -2.53 -1.89
C GLU A 320 9.38 -2.10 -0.97
N LEU A 321 10.31 -1.33 -1.51
CA LEU A 321 11.36 -0.72 -0.71
C LEU A 321 10.81 0.46 0.05
N THR A 322 10.96 0.47 1.37
CA THR A 322 10.78 1.67 2.18
C THR A 322 11.89 2.66 1.85
N ASP A 323 11.62 3.46 0.82
CA ASP A 323 12.25 4.72 0.48
C ASP A 323 13.80 4.74 0.53
N THR A 324 14.42 4.32 -0.58
CA THR A 324 15.86 4.52 -0.81
C THR A 324 16.32 5.97 -0.87
N LEU A 325 15.40 6.93 -1.03
CA LEU A 325 15.73 8.36 -1.10
C LEU A 325 15.74 9.01 0.29
N HIS A 326 15.24 8.31 1.32
CA HIS A 326 15.22 8.80 2.70
C HIS A 326 16.18 7.97 3.57
N PRO A 327 17.47 8.36 3.69
CA PRO A 327 18.38 7.78 4.69
C PRO A 327 17.88 7.94 6.14
N ALA A 328 16.79 8.70 6.36
CA ALA A 328 16.12 8.86 7.64
C ALA A 328 15.07 7.77 7.97
N SER A 329 14.54 7.04 6.97
CA SER A 329 13.36 6.17 7.12
C SER A 329 13.62 4.85 7.85
N LEU A 330 14.89 4.52 8.16
CA LEU A 330 15.24 3.28 8.86
C LEU A 330 15.54 3.51 10.34
N ALA A 331 15.44 4.72 10.89
CA ALA A 331 15.65 4.91 12.33
C ALA A 331 14.36 4.63 13.13
N PRO A 332 14.40 3.83 14.21
CA PRO A 332 13.23 3.61 15.05
C PRO A 332 12.78 4.89 15.74
N ILE A 333 11.48 5.19 15.70
CA ILE A 333 10.89 6.35 16.38
C ILE A 333 10.96 6.13 17.89
N ARG A 334 11.59 7.07 18.61
CA ARG A 334 11.87 6.92 20.06
C ARG A 334 10.97 7.76 20.96
N ASP A 335 10.07 8.54 20.37
CA ASP A 335 9.10 9.32 21.13
C ASP A 335 7.84 8.47 21.38
N PRO A 336 7.47 8.20 22.65
CA PRO A 336 6.32 7.35 23.01
C PRO A 336 4.97 7.95 22.64
N THR A 337 4.91 9.24 22.30
CA THR A 337 3.67 9.89 21.86
C THR A 337 3.37 9.68 20.39
N MET A 338 4.34 9.16 19.64
CA MET A 338 4.25 9.02 18.20
C MET A 338 3.83 7.61 17.81
N ALA A 339 3.10 7.49 16.71
CA ALA A 339 2.86 6.19 16.13
C ALA A 339 4.17 5.50 15.69
N TYR A 340 4.16 4.17 15.66
CA TYR A 340 5.34 3.34 15.45
C TYR A 340 6.47 3.57 16.48
N TYR A 341 6.14 4.10 17.67
CA TYR A 341 7.09 4.18 18.77
C TYR A 341 7.72 2.81 19.02
N THR A 342 9.04 2.80 18.99
CA THR A 342 9.85 1.63 19.24
C THR A 342 10.76 1.91 20.43
N SER A 343 10.51 1.22 21.56
CA SER A 343 11.34 1.38 22.75
C SER A 343 12.75 0.83 22.53
N ARG A 344 13.73 1.35 23.28
CA ARG A 344 15.09 0.77 23.27
C ARG A 344 15.13 -0.63 23.85
N GLN A 345 14.14 -1.00 24.65
CA GLN A 345 14.01 -2.33 25.21
C GLN A 345 13.58 -3.35 24.15
N SER A 346 12.61 -2.99 23.29
CA SER A 346 12.17 -3.87 22.19
C SER A 346 13.17 -3.89 21.03
N TYR A 347 13.84 -2.78 20.75
CA TYR A 347 14.84 -2.70 19.69
C TYR A 347 15.97 -1.71 20.06
N PRO A 348 17.16 -2.20 20.48
CA PRO A 348 18.24 -1.34 20.97
C PRO A 348 19.05 -0.66 19.85
N LEU A 349 18.98 -1.16 18.62
CA LEU A 349 19.82 -0.68 17.51
C LEU A 349 19.36 0.68 16.97
N LYS A 350 20.29 1.39 16.31
CA LYS A 350 20.04 2.74 15.79
C LYS A 350 19.23 2.76 14.49
N HIS A 351 19.35 1.71 13.69
CA HIS A 351 18.68 1.58 12.40
C HIS A 351 18.06 0.20 12.31
N PHE A 352 16.84 0.14 11.78
CA PHE A 352 16.19 -1.07 11.31
C PHE A 352 17.01 -1.71 10.17
N PRO A 353 16.94 -3.05 10.03
CA PRO A 353 17.47 -3.68 8.83
C PRO A 353 16.63 -3.28 7.61
N PRO A 354 17.13 -3.50 6.38
CA PRO A 354 16.30 -3.55 5.18
C PRO A 354 15.07 -4.45 5.38
N TYR A 355 13.87 -3.92 5.11
CA TYR A 355 12.60 -4.66 5.19
C TYR A 355 11.71 -4.35 3.97
N ALA A 356 10.76 -5.25 3.70
CA ALA A 356 9.71 -5.03 2.71
C ALA A 356 8.60 -4.17 3.32
N GLY A 357 8.15 -3.12 2.64
CA GLY A 357 7.10 -2.24 3.13
C GLY A 357 5.81 -3.00 3.48
N GLY A 358 5.17 -2.59 4.59
CA GLY A 358 3.94 -3.20 5.10
C GLY A 358 2.77 -3.42 4.13
N PRO A 359 2.55 -2.62 3.07
CA PRO A 359 1.33 -2.77 2.26
C PRO A 359 1.28 -4.06 1.47
N HIS A 360 2.43 -4.59 1.06
CA HIS A 360 2.50 -5.86 0.34
C HIS A 360 3.90 -6.44 0.34
N TYR A 361 3.98 -7.74 0.58
CA TYR A 361 5.21 -8.50 0.40
C TYR A 361 4.91 -9.97 0.11
N LEU A 362 5.87 -10.63 -0.53
CA LEU A 362 5.87 -12.04 -0.85
C LEU A 362 6.92 -12.75 0.01
N VAL A 363 6.56 -13.93 0.51
CA VAL A 363 7.41 -14.73 1.37
C VAL A 363 7.24 -16.21 0.99
N SER A 364 8.35 -16.93 0.84
CA SER A 364 8.28 -18.36 0.52
C SER A 364 7.79 -19.19 1.70
N MET A 365 7.16 -20.33 1.41
CA MET A 365 6.56 -21.17 2.44
C MET A 365 7.56 -21.71 3.49
N ASP A 366 8.84 -21.90 3.14
CA ASP A 366 9.86 -22.28 4.11
C ASP A 366 10.15 -21.17 5.16
N CYS A 367 10.03 -19.91 4.75
CA CYS A 367 10.12 -18.76 5.66
C CYS A 367 8.88 -18.66 6.56
N VAL A 368 7.68 -18.86 5.99
CA VAL A 368 6.42 -18.93 6.75
C VAL A 368 6.47 -20.04 7.80
N GLN A 369 6.92 -21.24 7.43
CA GLN A 369 7.11 -22.37 8.34
C GLN A 369 8.10 -22.06 9.47
N PHE A 370 9.19 -21.36 9.17
CA PHE A 370 10.14 -20.93 10.20
C PHE A 370 9.47 -19.99 11.21
N ILE A 371 8.75 -18.97 10.75
CA ILE A 371 8.07 -18.01 11.63
C ILE A 371 6.99 -18.71 12.45
N ALA A 372 6.09 -19.47 11.81
CA ALA A 372 5.02 -20.22 12.47
C ALA A 372 5.56 -21.12 13.59
N LYS A 373 6.58 -21.94 13.28
CA LYS A 373 7.22 -22.85 14.26
C LYS A 373 7.83 -22.11 15.46
N ASN A 374 8.26 -20.87 15.28
CA ASN A 374 8.94 -20.08 16.30
C ASN A 374 8.10 -18.92 16.84
N ARG A 375 6.82 -18.80 16.48
CA ARG A 375 5.94 -17.66 16.80
C ARG A 375 6.04 -17.24 18.27
N ARG A 376 5.92 -18.19 19.19
CA ARG A 376 5.96 -17.93 20.65
C ARG A 376 7.35 -17.53 21.20
N ARG A 377 8.41 -17.61 20.38
CA ARG A 377 9.81 -17.30 20.75
C ARG A 377 10.35 -16.05 20.04
N LEU A 378 9.70 -15.63 18.96
CA LEU A 378 10.09 -14.49 18.16
C LEU A 378 9.47 -13.23 18.76
N ALA A 379 10.30 -12.33 19.27
CA ALA A 379 9.84 -11.07 19.82
C ALA A 379 9.43 -10.10 18.70
N SER A 380 8.28 -9.44 18.85
CA SER A 380 7.81 -8.39 17.94
C SER A 380 8.37 -7.02 18.32
N ILE A 381 8.48 -6.14 17.32
CA ILE A 381 8.96 -4.76 17.50
C ILE A 381 7.76 -3.82 17.56
N GLY A 382 7.14 -3.68 18.73
CA GLY A 382 6.15 -2.61 18.99
C GLY A 382 4.96 -2.56 18.03
N GLY A 383 4.52 -3.71 17.49
CA GLY A 383 3.41 -3.78 16.52
C GLY A 383 3.80 -3.44 15.07
N ILE A 384 5.08 -3.15 14.79
CA ILE A 384 5.62 -2.90 13.46
C ILE A 384 5.90 -4.25 12.79
N GLU A 385 4.87 -4.76 12.11
CA GLU A 385 4.86 -6.09 11.53
C GLU A 385 5.93 -6.28 10.45
N ASP A 386 6.01 -5.40 9.46
CA ASP A 386 6.98 -5.48 8.37
C ASP A 386 8.45 -5.58 8.82
N THR A 387 8.82 -4.76 9.80
CA THR A 387 10.15 -4.75 10.39
C THR A 387 10.40 -5.99 11.25
N SER A 388 9.37 -6.48 11.95
CA SER A 388 9.46 -7.71 12.75
C SER A 388 9.69 -8.93 11.87
N ILE A 389 8.96 -9.05 10.74
CA ILE A 389 9.15 -10.10 9.74
C ILE A 389 10.59 -10.09 9.22
N ALA A 390 11.08 -8.93 8.78
CA ALA A 390 12.46 -8.81 8.29
C ALA A 390 13.48 -9.26 9.33
N LEU A 391 13.34 -8.84 10.59
CA LEU A 391 14.25 -9.24 11.67
C LEU A 391 14.24 -10.76 11.91
N TRP A 392 13.07 -11.39 11.87
CA TRP A 392 12.95 -12.84 12.05
C TRP A 392 13.56 -13.61 10.89
N LEU A 393 13.37 -13.14 9.65
CA LEU A 393 13.96 -13.75 8.45
C LEU A 393 15.48 -13.61 8.41
N LEU A 394 16.05 -12.55 8.97
CA LEU A 394 17.51 -12.41 9.13
C LEU A 394 18.11 -13.50 10.03
N ALA A 395 17.35 -14.06 10.98
CA ALA A 395 17.82 -15.17 11.81
C ALA A 395 18.13 -16.43 10.99
N ILE A 396 17.55 -16.55 9.79
CA ILE A 396 17.82 -17.61 8.81
C ILE A 396 18.52 -17.10 7.53
N GLN A 397 19.13 -15.91 7.60
CA GLN A 397 19.90 -15.29 6.51
C GLN A 397 19.08 -14.98 5.25
N VAL A 398 17.76 -14.84 5.39
CA VAL A 398 16.88 -14.37 4.31
C VAL A 398 16.82 -12.85 4.36
N HIS A 399 17.11 -12.22 3.24
CA HIS A 399 17.16 -10.77 3.09
C HIS A 399 16.07 -10.33 2.12
N VAL A 400 15.53 -9.14 2.34
CA VAL A 400 14.55 -8.55 1.42
C VAL A 400 15.17 -8.33 0.04
N GLN A 401 14.39 -8.66 -0.98
CA GLN A 401 14.63 -8.33 -2.37
C GLN A 401 13.58 -7.29 -2.80
N TYR A 402 14.01 -6.24 -3.49
CA TYR A 402 13.11 -5.16 -3.85
C TYR A 402 12.53 -5.37 -5.24
N SER A 403 11.23 -5.13 -5.38
CA SER A 403 10.54 -5.15 -6.67
C SER A 403 9.91 -3.79 -6.95
N PRO A 404 10.25 -3.11 -8.06
CA PRO A 404 9.61 -1.85 -8.44
C PRO A 404 8.15 -2.03 -8.89
N ALA A 405 7.75 -3.28 -9.19
CA ALA A 405 6.37 -3.61 -9.53
C ALA A 405 5.42 -3.60 -8.31
N LEU A 406 5.98 -3.51 -7.10
CA LEU A 406 5.27 -3.37 -5.84
C LEU A 406 5.38 -1.91 -5.41
N ALA A 407 4.26 -1.18 -5.43
CA ALA A 407 4.25 0.26 -5.17
C ALA A 407 3.08 0.70 -4.27
N SER A 408 3.19 1.87 -3.67
CA SER A 408 2.14 2.53 -2.91
C SER A 408 2.01 4.00 -3.30
N LEU A 409 0.82 4.59 -3.17
CA LEU A 409 0.64 6.02 -3.44
C LEU A 409 1.54 6.87 -2.54
N ARG A 410 1.93 6.39 -1.35
CA ARG A 410 2.88 7.09 -0.48
C ARG A 410 4.22 7.37 -1.16
N VAL A 411 4.70 6.43 -1.96
CA VAL A 411 6.09 6.40 -2.47
C VAL A 411 6.17 6.71 -3.95
N ARG A 412 5.25 6.18 -4.77
CA ARG A 412 5.32 6.31 -6.24
C ARG A 412 4.06 6.92 -6.85
N VAL A 413 4.25 7.50 -8.04
CA VAL A 413 3.15 7.83 -8.95
C VAL A 413 2.61 6.53 -9.54
N CYS A 414 1.33 6.51 -9.90
CA CYS A 414 0.75 5.36 -10.61
C CYS A 414 1.53 5.11 -11.92
N GLN A 415 1.99 3.87 -12.13
CA GLN A 415 2.58 3.40 -13.38
C GLN A 415 1.86 2.14 -13.88
N ASN A 416 1.85 1.95 -15.20
CA ASN A 416 1.04 0.91 -15.84
C ASN A 416 1.57 -0.52 -15.62
N ASP A 417 2.83 -0.66 -15.22
CA ASP A 417 3.53 -1.92 -15.05
C ASP A 417 3.49 -2.44 -13.59
N PHE A 418 2.80 -1.77 -12.66
CA PHE A 418 2.67 -2.24 -11.28
C PHE A 418 1.88 -3.53 -11.13
N LEU A 419 2.51 -4.51 -10.49
CA LEU A 419 1.89 -5.78 -10.09
C LEU A 419 0.96 -5.61 -8.88
N SER A 420 1.35 -4.73 -7.95
CA SER A 420 0.60 -4.41 -6.75
C SER A 420 0.65 -2.90 -6.49
N PHE A 421 -0.50 -2.30 -6.18
CA PHE A 421 -0.59 -0.87 -5.89
C PHE A 421 -1.45 -0.60 -4.65
N ALA A 422 -0.87 0.07 -3.66
CA ALA A 422 -1.46 0.28 -2.34
C ALA A 422 -1.94 1.72 -2.07
N ASP A 423 -2.56 1.93 -0.91
CA ASP A 423 -3.18 3.18 -0.41
C ASP A 423 -4.50 3.57 -1.11
N LEU A 424 -5.19 2.59 -1.70
CA LEU A 424 -6.37 2.80 -2.54
C LEU A 424 -7.67 2.74 -1.74
N SER A 425 -8.55 3.68 -2.03
CA SER A 425 -9.97 3.60 -1.67
C SER A 425 -10.67 2.45 -2.40
N PRO A 426 -11.86 2.01 -1.93
CA PRO A 426 -12.71 1.07 -2.67
C PRO A 426 -12.96 1.51 -4.13
N LEU A 427 -13.15 2.82 -4.36
CA LEU A 427 -13.28 3.39 -5.70
C LEU A 427 -12.01 3.20 -6.53
N GLY A 428 -10.83 3.43 -5.95
CA GLY A 428 -9.54 3.24 -6.63
C GLY A 428 -9.33 1.79 -7.08
N ILE A 429 -9.61 0.83 -6.18
CA ILE A 429 -9.53 -0.61 -6.47
C ILE A 429 -10.45 -0.98 -7.64
N ARG A 430 -11.72 -0.53 -7.61
CA ARG A 430 -12.68 -0.78 -8.69
C ARG A 430 -12.30 -0.10 -9.99
N SER A 431 -11.79 1.14 -9.94
CA SER A 431 -11.39 1.91 -11.13
C SER A 431 -10.24 1.23 -11.87
N ILE A 432 -9.24 0.72 -11.15
CA ILE A 432 -8.14 -0.05 -11.74
C ILE A 432 -8.68 -1.32 -12.40
N HIS A 433 -9.53 -2.08 -11.70
CA HIS A 433 -10.10 -3.31 -12.26
C HIS A 433 -10.88 -3.03 -13.54
N GLU A 434 -11.74 -2.01 -13.51
CA GLU A 434 -12.59 -1.62 -14.62
C GLU A 434 -11.77 -1.18 -15.83
N ASN A 435 -10.63 -0.51 -15.61
CA ASN A 435 -9.68 -0.19 -16.67
C ASN A 435 -9.13 -1.46 -17.33
N LEU A 436 -8.62 -2.40 -16.53
CA LEU A 436 -8.02 -3.63 -17.04
C LEU A 436 -9.04 -4.52 -17.77
N LEU A 437 -10.27 -4.64 -17.24
CA LEU A 437 -11.36 -5.39 -17.90
C LEU A 437 -11.69 -4.85 -19.30
N HIS A 438 -11.53 -3.55 -19.51
CA HIS A 438 -11.80 -2.89 -20.80
C HIS A 438 -10.55 -2.70 -21.67
N GLY A 439 -9.42 -3.32 -21.32
CA GLY A 439 -8.16 -3.19 -22.05
C GLY A 439 -7.58 -1.78 -22.03
N ARG A 440 -7.97 -0.95 -21.05
CA ARG A 440 -7.34 0.36 -20.80
C ARG A 440 -6.10 0.17 -19.92
N ASP A 441 -5.24 1.18 -19.96
CA ASP A 441 -4.09 1.28 -19.09
C ASP A 441 -4.48 1.22 -17.60
N PHE A 442 -3.65 0.56 -16.78
CA PHE A 442 -3.87 0.42 -15.33
C PHE A 442 -4.14 1.79 -14.66
N CYS A 443 -3.36 2.81 -15.03
CA CYS A 443 -3.46 4.17 -14.50
C CYS A 443 -4.38 5.09 -15.32
N HIS A 444 -5.23 4.56 -16.19
CA HIS A 444 -6.14 5.37 -16.99
C HIS A 444 -7.07 6.20 -16.08
N ASN A 445 -7.12 7.52 -16.31
CA ASN A 445 -7.82 8.50 -15.47
C ASN A 445 -7.42 8.48 -13.98
N PHE A 446 -6.19 8.07 -13.69
CA PHE A 446 -5.66 8.13 -12.34
C PHE A 446 -5.74 9.56 -11.78
N ASP A 447 -6.33 9.68 -10.60
CA ASP A 447 -6.26 10.87 -9.76
C ASP A 447 -5.92 10.44 -8.34
N ARG A 448 -4.85 11.01 -7.79
CA ARG A 448 -4.29 10.63 -6.49
C ARG A 448 -5.30 10.79 -5.35
N ILE A 449 -6.11 11.85 -5.39
CA ILE A 449 -7.06 12.14 -4.31
C ILE A 449 -8.29 11.27 -4.48
N LEU A 450 -8.80 11.13 -5.70
CA LEU A 450 -10.01 10.34 -5.94
C LEU A 450 -9.77 8.85 -5.68
N TRP A 451 -8.61 8.31 -6.10
CA TRP A 451 -8.29 6.89 -5.93
C TRP A 451 -7.75 6.57 -4.54
N GLY A 452 -7.05 7.50 -3.88
CA GLY A 452 -6.46 7.24 -2.56
C GLY A 452 -7.48 7.17 -1.42
N CYS A 453 -7.15 6.53 -0.31
CA CYS A 453 -7.98 6.58 0.90
C CYS A 453 -8.09 8.04 1.43
N THR A 454 -9.32 8.56 1.56
CA THR A 454 -9.59 9.75 2.39
C THR A 454 -9.35 9.35 3.84
N ARG A 455 -8.26 9.83 4.41
CA ARG A 455 -7.86 9.48 5.79
C ARG A 455 -8.95 9.99 6.73
N SER A 456 -9.65 9.09 7.41
CA SER A 456 -10.51 9.49 8.51
C SER A 456 -9.65 10.19 9.58
N ALA A 457 -10.22 11.23 10.20
CA ALA A 457 -9.53 12.10 11.16
C ALA A 457 -8.88 11.36 12.35
N SER A 458 -9.22 10.09 12.59
CA SER A 458 -8.62 9.27 13.66
C SER A 458 -7.17 8.85 13.35
N LEU A 459 -6.78 8.73 12.08
CA LEU A 459 -5.42 8.41 11.65
C LEU A 459 -4.55 9.65 11.38
N GLU A 460 -5.16 10.84 11.28
CA GLU A 460 -4.40 12.09 11.15
C GLU A 460 -3.53 12.36 12.39
N THR A 461 -3.98 11.98 13.59
CA THR A 461 -3.16 12.09 14.81
C THR A 461 -1.91 11.21 14.72
N ILE A 462 -2.05 10.01 14.16
CA ILE A 462 -1.02 8.97 14.08
C ILE A 462 0.00 9.29 12.97
N VAL A 463 -0.46 9.73 11.80
CA VAL A 463 0.40 10.01 10.65
C VAL A 463 1.01 11.42 10.69
N ASN A 464 0.33 12.42 11.25
CA ASN A 464 0.97 13.73 11.45
C ASN A 464 2.15 13.61 12.41
N GLN A 465 2.04 12.74 13.42
CA GLN A 465 3.12 12.44 14.35
C GLN A 465 4.30 11.72 13.67
N VAL A 466 4.10 10.65 12.91
CA VAL A 466 5.21 9.93 12.25
C VAL A 466 6.00 10.80 11.26
N HIS A 467 5.34 11.79 10.67
CA HIS A 467 5.97 12.73 9.76
C HIS A 467 6.52 13.99 10.44
N HIS A 468 6.55 14.13 11.77
CA HIS A 468 7.13 15.29 12.48
C HIS A 468 8.65 15.23 12.73
N LEU A 469 9.36 14.26 12.14
CA LEU A 469 10.83 14.17 12.11
C LEU A 469 11.36 14.22 10.66
#